data_AF-A0A0P4R8C3-F1
#
_entry.id   AF-A0A0P4R8C3-F1
#
_cell.length_a   1.000
_cell.length_b   1.000
_cell.length_c   1.000
_cell.angle_alpha   90.00
_cell.angle_beta   90.00
_cell.angle_gamma   90.00
#
_symmetry.space_group_name_H-M   'P 1'
#
loop_
_entity.id
_entity.type
_entity.pdbx_description
1 polymer ?
#
loop_
_entity_poly.entity_id
_entity_poly.type
_entity_poly.pdbx_seq_one_letter_code
_entity_poly.pdbx_strand_id
1 'polypeptide(L)'
;MSEYEWDRTTMAVVASALSGDSDGAVELLRPLPQSDVCHIAVRLAAMAADALIVAAQDSGGDREEALSQWQQCILQHEAEYEGGVGD
;
A
#
# COMPACT_ATOMS: atom_id res chain seq x y z
N MET A 1 15.37 -13.28 -4.69
CA MET A 1 16.06 -13.20 -3.37
C MET A 1 15.59 -14.35 -2.48
N SER A 2 16.11 -14.49 -1.25
CA SER A 2 15.55 -15.39 -0.23
C SER A 2 14.29 -14.79 0.44
N GLU A 3 13.48 -15.62 1.09
CA GLU A 3 12.27 -15.18 1.81
C GLU A 3 12.57 -14.11 2.87
N TYR A 4 13.63 -14.33 3.66
CA TYR A 4 14.11 -13.36 4.65
C TYR A 4 14.48 -12.00 4.04
N GLU A 5 15.13 -12.01 2.87
CA GLU A 5 15.50 -10.77 2.18
C GLU A 5 14.27 -10.03 1.63
N TRP A 6 13.26 -10.75 1.13
CA TRP A 6 12.00 -10.15 0.73
C TRP A 6 11.28 -9.53 1.92
N ASP A 7 11.20 -10.22 3.05
CA ASP A 7 10.57 -9.69 4.27
C ASP A 7 11.31 -8.46 4.78
N ARG A 8 12.64 -8.50 4.82
CA ARG A 8 13.47 -7.36 5.24
C ARG A 8 13.26 -6.13 4.35
N THR A 9 13.24 -6.31 3.04
CA THR A 9 12.99 -5.21 2.11
C THR A 9 11.56 -4.69 2.23
N THR A 10 10.57 -5.57 2.38
CA THR A 10 9.17 -5.19 2.59
C THR A 10 9.03 -4.32 3.85
N MET A 11 9.65 -4.73 4.97
CA MET A 11 9.66 -3.95 6.20
C MET A 11 10.35 -2.59 6.05
N ALA A 12 11.45 -2.52 5.30
CA ALA A 12 12.14 -1.27 5.03
C ALA A 12 11.29 -0.30 4.19
N VAL A 13 10.60 -0.81 3.16
CA VAL A 13 9.67 -0.03 2.33
C VAL A 13 8.51 0.53 3.17
N VAL A 14 7.93 -0.29 4.05
CA VAL A 14 6.87 0.15 4.97
C VAL A 14 7.39 1.23 5.93
N ALA A 15 8.59 1.06 6.49
CA ALA A 15 9.18 2.05 7.39
C ALA A 15 9.41 3.39 6.68
N SER A 16 9.92 3.39 5.45
CA SER A 16 10.07 4.59 4.63
C SER A 16 8.72 5.27 4.37
N ALA A 17 7.71 4.50 3.93
CA ALA A 17 6.38 5.03 3.67
C ALA A 17 5.72 5.65 4.93
N LEU A 18 5.83 4.98 6.09
CA LEU A 18 5.32 5.50 7.36
C LEU A 18 6.03 6.79 7.81
N SER A 19 7.29 6.99 7.40
CA SER A 19 8.03 8.22 7.67
C SER A 19 7.72 9.37 6.70
N GLY A 20 6.86 9.12 5.70
CA GLY A 20 6.56 10.07 4.61
C GLY A 20 7.62 10.12 3.51
N ASP A 21 8.61 9.22 3.54
CA ASP A 21 9.68 9.13 2.55
C ASP A 21 9.33 8.16 1.42
N SER A 22 8.38 8.57 0.57
CA SER A 22 7.95 7.80 -0.59
C SER A 22 9.07 7.59 -1.61
N ASP A 23 9.96 8.57 -1.78
CA ASP A 23 11.10 8.47 -2.68
C ASP A 23 12.11 7.43 -2.18
N GLY A 24 12.41 7.42 -0.87
CA GLY A 24 13.25 6.40 -0.25
C GLY A 24 12.66 4.99 -0.37
N ALA A 25 11.34 4.84 -0.27
CA ALA A 25 10.67 3.56 -0.54
C ALA A 25 10.89 3.08 -1.99
N VAL A 26 10.84 4.00 -2.97
CA VAL A 26 11.11 3.68 -4.39
C VAL A 26 12.58 3.33 -4.63
N GLU A 27 13.52 4.05 -4.00
CA GLU A 27 14.95 3.76 -4.10
C GLU A 27 15.30 2.36 -3.59
N LEU A 28 14.61 1.87 -2.55
CA LEU A 28 14.78 0.51 -2.03
C LEU A 28 14.35 -0.58 -3.04
N LEU A 29 13.36 -0.29 -3.89
CA LEU A 29 12.85 -1.22 -4.88
C LEU A 29 13.60 -1.15 -6.22
N ARG A 30 14.13 0.03 -6.57
CA ARG A 30 14.81 0.29 -7.85
C ARG A 30 15.90 -0.72 -8.23
N PRO A 31 16.78 -1.20 -7.33
CA PRO A 31 17.85 -2.12 -7.72
C PRO A 31 17.37 -3.57 -7.94
N LEU A 32 16.11 -3.88 -7.62
CA LEU A 32 15.60 -5.24 -7.66
C LEU A 32 15.10 -5.62 -9.06
N PRO A 33 15.21 -6.91 -9.44
CA PRO A 33 14.57 -7.39 -10.67
C PRO A 33 13.04 -7.30 -10.53
N GLN A 34 12.37 -7.11 -11.66
CA GLN A 34 10.91 -6.95 -11.72
C GLN A 34 10.14 -8.06 -10.98
N SER A 35 10.60 -9.31 -11.05
CA SER A 35 9.97 -10.43 -10.34
C SER A 35 9.98 -10.26 -8.82
N ASP A 36 11.07 -9.75 -8.25
CA ASP A 36 11.19 -9.50 -6.82
C ASP A 36 10.32 -8.31 -6.41
N VAL A 37 10.26 -7.25 -7.23
CA VAL A 37 9.36 -6.11 -7.02
C VAL A 37 7.90 -6.55 -7.04
N CYS A 38 7.49 -7.39 -8.00
CA CYS A 38 6.12 -7.92 -8.05
C CYS A 38 5.79 -8.76 -6.81
N HIS A 39 6.73 -9.58 -6.32
CA HIS A 39 6.53 -10.33 -5.08
C HIS A 39 6.28 -9.40 -3.89
N ILE A 40 7.15 -8.41 -3.70
CA ILE A 40 7.04 -7.43 -2.61
C ILE A 40 5.74 -6.63 -2.74
N ALA A 41 5.34 -6.21 -3.94
CA ALA A 41 4.10 -5.48 -4.18
C ALA A 41 2.86 -6.28 -3.77
N VAL A 42 2.79 -7.56 -4.11
CA VAL A 42 1.69 -8.45 -3.70
C VAL A 42 1.65 -8.61 -2.17
N ARG A 43 2.83 -8.74 -1.54
CA ARG A 43 2.97 -8.85 -0.08
C ARG A 43 2.49 -7.56 0.61
N LEU A 44 2.90 -6.40 0.11
CA LEU A 44 2.47 -5.09 0.61
C LEU A 44 0.95 -4.90 0.47
N ALA A 45 0.38 -5.28 -0.67
CA ALA A 45 -1.07 -5.22 -0.88
C ALA A 45 -1.85 -6.10 0.11
N ALA A 46 -1.34 -7.31 0.39
CA ALA A 46 -1.94 -8.19 1.39
C ALA A 46 -1.88 -7.60 2.80
N MET A 47 -0.74 -7.01 3.19
CA MET A 47 -0.58 -6.33 4.47
C MET A 47 -1.50 -5.10 4.61
N ALA A 48 -1.62 -4.29 3.54
CA ALA A 48 -2.51 -3.14 3.54
C ALA A 48 -3.98 -3.57 3.69
N ALA A 49 -4.39 -4.63 2.97
CA ALA A 49 -5.74 -5.18 3.10
C ALA A 49 -6.01 -5.70 4.52
N ASP A 50 -5.05 -6.38 5.14
CA ASP A 50 -5.17 -6.85 6.53
C ASP A 50 -5.31 -5.68 7.52
N ALA A 51 -4.47 -4.65 7.38
CA ALA A 51 -4.54 -3.45 8.22
C ALA A 51 -5.89 -2.71 8.09
N LEU A 52 -6.44 -2.60 6.86
CA LEU A 52 -7.75 -2.01 6.63
C LEU A 52 -8.87 -2.83 7.28
N ILE A 53 -8.79 -4.16 7.20
CA ILE A 53 -9.77 -5.05 7.85
C ILE A 53 -9.70 -4.92 9.37
N VAL A 54 -8.49 -4.90 9.95
CA VAL A 54 -8.30 -4.70 11.39
C VAL A 54 -8.87 -3.35 11.83
N ALA A 55 -8.58 -2.28 11.09
CA ALA A 55 -9.13 -0.95 11.41
C ALA A 55 -10.67 -0.93 11.37
N ALA A 56 -11.29 -1.60 10.39
CA ALA A 56 -12.75 -1.72 10.34
C ALA A 56 -13.29 -2.51 11.54
N GLN A 57 -12.65 -3.64 11.89
CA GLN A 57 -13.03 -4.46 13.04
C GLN A 57 -12.93 -3.69 14.37
N ASP A 58 -11.90 -2.88 14.55
CA ASP A 58 -11.72 -2.03 15.75
C ASP A 58 -12.85 -1.00 15.91
N SER A 59 -13.50 -0.62 14.80
CA SER A 59 -14.69 0.25 14.77
C SER A 59 -16.03 -0.50 14.82
N GLY A 60 -16.02 -1.83 14.93
CA GLY A 60 -17.21 -2.69 14.93
C GLY A 60 -17.72 -3.09 13.54
N GLY A 61 -16.96 -2.77 12.50
CA GLY A 61 -17.24 -3.14 11.10
C GLY A 61 -16.67 -4.49 10.70
N ASP A 62 -16.80 -4.80 9.41
CA ASP A 62 -16.31 -6.06 8.84
C ASP A 62 -15.48 -5.85 7.56
N ARG A 63 -15.19 -6.94 6.86
CA ARG A 63 -14.42 -6.92 5.62
C ARG A 63 -15.13 -6.19 4.48
N GLU A 64 -16.46 -6.33 4.38
CA GLU A 64 -17.22 -5.63 3.34
C GLU A 64 -17.19 -4.13 3.59
N GLU A 65 -17.27 -3.71 4.86
CA GLU A 65 -17.12 -2.31 5.23
C GLU A 65 -15.73 -1.76 4.92
N ALA A 66 -14.65 -2.49 5.26
CA ALA A 66 -13.28 -2.10 4.89
C ALA A 66 -13.12 -1.92 3.37
N LEU A 67 -13.70 -2.81 2.57
CA LEU A 67 -13.68 -2.73 1.12
C LEU A 67 -14.48 -1.52 0.61
N SER A 68 -15.67 -1.29 1.16
CA SER A 68 -16.53 -0.17 0.77
C SER A 68 -15.85 1.18 1.05
N GLN A 69 -15.22 1.33 2.23
CA GLN A 69 -14.45 2.52 2.59
C GLN A 69 -13.27 2.74 1.63
N TRP A 70 -12.51 1.68 1.31
CA TRP A 70 -11.40 1.79 0.36
C TRP A 70 -11.86 2.19 -1.06
N GLN A 71 -12.97 1.62 -1.53
CA GLN A 71 -13.58 2.00 -2.81
C GLN A 71 -14.02 3.47 -2.83
N GLN A 72 -14.61 3.97 -1.74
CA GLN A 72 -14.94 5.39 -1.59
C GLN A 72 -13.69 6.27 -1.66
N CYS A 73 -12.61 5.90 -0.98
CA CYS A 73 -11.34 6.63 -1.05
C CYS A 73 -10.78 6.70 -2.48
N ILE A 74 -10.84 5.60 -3.25
CA ILE A 74 -10.43 5.59 -4.66
C ILE A 74 -11.26 6.59 -5.47
N LEU A 75 -12.59 6.50 -5.38
CA LEU A 75 -13.49 7.39 -6.12
C LEU A 75 -13.28 8.87 -5.77
N GLN A 76 -13.06 9.17 -4.48
CA GLN A 76 -12.76 10.53 -4.04
C GLN A 76 -11.45 11.03 -4.64
N HIS A 77 -10.39 10.22 -4.59
CA HIS A 77 -9.09 10.58 -5.15
C HIS A 77 -9.16 10.80 -6.68
N GLU A 78 -9.92 9.96 -7.40
CA GLU A 78 -10.15 10.13 -8.83
C GLU A 78 -10.90 11.44 -9.15
N ALA A 79 -11.94 11.77 -8.38
CA ALA A 79 -12.69 13.01 -8.53
C ALA A 79 -11.83 14.27 -8.27
N GLU A 80 -10.94 14.21 -7.28
CA GLU A 80 -9.99 15.29 -6.98
C GLU A 80 -8.97 15.49 -8.12
N TYR A 81 -8.54 14.41 -8.78
CA TYR A 81 -7.65 14.46 -9.94
C TYR A 81 -8.34 14.99 -11.20
N GLU A 82 -9.58 14.56 -11.49
CA GLU A 82 -10.34 15.05 -12.64
C GLU A 82 -10.73 16.53 -12.49
N GLY A 83 -10.98 16.99 -11.25
CA GLY A 83 -11.24 18.40 -10.94
C GLY A 83 -10.01 19.31 -11.04
N GLY A 84 -8.79 18.76 -11.07
CA GLY A 84 -7.53 19.50 -11.21
C GLY A 84 -7.00 19.63 -12.64
N VAL A 85 -7.63 18.96 -13.62
CA VAL A 85 -7.30 19.05 -15.07
C VAL A 85 -8.22 20.05 -15.76
N GLY A 86 -8.55 21.14 -15.05
CA GLY A 86 -9.50 22.15 -15.47
C GLY A 86 -9.13 23.55 -15.00
N ASP A 87 -7.87 23.96 -15.21
CA ASP A 87 -7.48 25.38 -15.37
C ASP A 87 -6.30 25.49 -16.35
#